data_AF-A0AA46K5H6-F1
#
_entry.id   AF-A0AA46K5H6-F1
#
_cell.length_a   1.000
_cell.length_b   1.000
_cell.length_c   1.000
_cell.angle_alpha   90.00
_cell.angle_beta   90.00
_cell.angle_gamma   90.00
#
_symmetry.space_group_name_H-M   'P 1'
#
loop_
_entity.id
_entity.type
_entity.pdbx_description
1 polymer ?
#
loop_
_entity_poly.entity_id
_entity_poly.type
_entity_poly.pdbx_seq_one_letter_code
_entity_poly.pdbx_strand_id
1 'polypeptide(L)'
;MSHSEQLQELLQRVTALEAREKALTAASNAYQAIITTMLGNMEKTERDRIIAMIDQAHEIAYARAIHRSNEPQKQKIKQADDVAQRMFMFAQGKAAQPR
;
A
#
# COMPACT_ATOMS: atom_id res chain seq x y z
N MET A 1 23.20 -31.65 -9.28
CA MET A 1 22.82 -30.61 -10.26
C MET A 1 24.06 -29.83 -10.62
N SER A 2 24.29 -29.61 -11.92
CA SER A 2 25.38 -28.78 -12.40
C SER A 2 25.12 -27.31 -12.10
N HIS A 3 26.17 -26.49 -12.07
CA HIS A 3 26.03 -25.04 -11.91
C HIS A 3 25.16 -24.39 -13.00
N SER A 4 25.13 -24.97 -14.20
CA SER A 4 24.28 -24.49 -15.30
C SER A 4 22.80 -24.77 -15.04
N GLU A 5 22.47 -25.92 -14.47
CA GLU A 5 21.08 -26.28 -14.10
C GLU A 5 20.58 -25.38 -12.95
N GLN A 6 21.42 -25.13 -11.95
CA GLN A 6 21.09 -24.23 -10.83
C GLN A 6 20.87 -22.79 -11.30
N LEU A 7 21.72 -22.29 -12.22
CA LEU A 7 21.55 -20.95 -12.79
C LEU A 7 20.23 -20.85 -13.57
N GLN A 8 19.90 -21.86 -14.38
CA GLN A 8 18.66 -21.88 -15.15
C GLN A 8 17.42 -21.90 -14.24
N GLU A 9 17.45 -22.68 -13.16
CA GLU A 9 16.38 -22.71 -12.16
C GLU A 9 16.20 -21.35 -11.47
N LEU A 10 17.31 -20.69 -11.10
CA LEU A 10 17.27 -19.36 -10.51
C LEU A 10 16.67 -18.32 -11.46
N LEU A 11 17.04 -18.33 -12.74
CA LEU A 11 16.47 -17.43 -13.75
C LEU A 11 14.96 -17.63 -13.90
N GLN A 12 14.50 -18.88 -13.96
CA GLN A 12 13.06 -19.18 -14.02
C GLN A 12 12.30 -18.68 -12.79
N ARG A 13 12.89 -18.85 -11.59
CA ARG A 13 12.30 -18.33 -10.35
C ARG A 13 12.25 -16.80 -10.35
N VAL A 14 13.29 -16.12 -10.81
CA VAL A 14 13.30 -14.65 -10.93
C VAL A 14 12.19 -14.18 -11.87
N THR A 15 12.07 -14.77 -13.06
CA THR A 15 11.01 -14.41 -14.01
C THR A 15 9.61 -14.62 -13.42
N ALA A 16 9.40 -15.72 -12.68
CA ALA A 16 8.12 -15.97 -12.01
C ALA A 16 7.82 -14.95 -10.90
N LEU A 17 8.84 -14.53 -10.15
CA LEU A 17 8.70 -13.49 -9.12
C LEU A 17 8.39 -12.12 -9.73
N GLU A 18 9.08 -11.73 -10.81
CA GLU A 18 8.81 -10.49 -11.54
C GLU A 18 7.39 -10.44 -12.12
N ALA A 19 6.92 -11.55 -12.72
CA ALA A 19 5.56 -11.66 -13.22
C ALA A 19 4.53 -11.50 -12.10
N ARG A 20 4.79 -12.10 -10.93
CA ARG A 20 3.93 -11.97 -9.75
C ARG A 20 3.93 -10.55 -9.20
N GLU A 21 5.08 -9.90 -9.12
CA GLU A 21 5.19 -8.50 -8.68
C GLU A 21 4.40 -7.56 -9.59
N LYS A 22 4.52 -7.74 -10.91
CA LYS A 22 3.76 -6.96 -11.90
C LYS A 22 2.25 -7.13 -11.72
N ALA A 23 1.79 -8.36 -11.53
CA ALA A 23 0.36 -8.64 -11.30
C ALA A 23 -0.14 -8.02 -9.99
N LEU A 24 0.62 -8.15 -8.90
CA LEU A 24 0.27 -7.56 -7.60
C LEU A 24 0.24 -6.02 -7.66
N THR A 25 1.18 -5.43 -8.39
CA THR A 25 1.24 -3.97 -8.59
C THR A 25 0.02 -3.48 -9.37
N ALA A 26 -0.33 -4.16 -10.46
CA ALA A 26 -1.52 -3.81 -11.24
C ALA A 26 -2.81 -3.91 -10.41
N ALA A 27 -2.97 -4.98 -9.64
CA ALA A 27 -4.12 -5.16 -8.75
C ALA A 27 -4.17 -4.08 -7.66
N SER A 28 -3.02 -3.76 -7.03
CA SER A 28 -2.93 -2.70 -6.02
C SER A 28 -3.34 -1.34 -6.60
N ASN A 29 -2.83 -0.98 -7.78
CA ASN A 29 -3.16 0.28 -8.45
C ASN A 29 -4.65 0.36 -8.81
N ALA A 30 -5.25 -0.74 -9.29
CA ALA A 30 -6.67 -0.80 -9.58
C ALA A 30 -7.52 -0.56 -8.32
N TYR A 31 -7.21 -1.22 -7.20
CA TYR A 31 -7.92 -1.01 -5.95
C TYR A 31 -7.72 0.40 -5.37
N GLN A 32 -6.51 0.96 -5.45
CA GLN A 32 -6.27 2.35 -5.04
C GLN A 32 -7.15 3.33 -5.83
N ALA A 33 -7.25 3.17 -7.16
CA ALA A 33 -8.10 4.01 -7.99
C ALA A 33 -9.59 3.86 -7.66
N ILE A 34 -10.05 2.62 -7.47
CA ILE A 34 -11.43 2.30 -7.11
C ILE A 34 -11.81 2.91 -5.75
N ILE A 35 -10.99 2.70 -4.71
CA ILE A 35 -11.24 3.24 -3.36
C ILE A 35 -11.20 4.76 -3.38
N THR A 36 -10.20 5.36 -4.04
CA THR A 36 -10.08 6.82 -4.15
C THR A 36 -11.29 7.43 -4.86
N THR A 37 -11.79 6.77 -5.91
CA THR A 37 -13.00 7.20 -6.60
C THR A 37 -14.23 7.12 -5.69
N MET A 38 -14.39 6.02 -4.93
CA MET A 38 -15.49 5.92 -3.96
C MET A 38 -15.43 7.05 -2.93
N LEU A 39 -14.26 7.26 -2.31
CA LEU A 39 -14.08 8.35 -1.33
C LEU A 39 -14.35 9.73 -1.95
N GLY A 40 -13.90 9.97 -3.18
CA GLY A 40 -14.11 11.24 -3.88
C GLY A 40 -15.57 11.55 -4.20
N ASN A 41 -16.42 10.52 -4.34
CA ASN A 41 -17.85 10.66 -4.63
C ASN A 41 -18.75 10.63 -3.38
N MET A 42 -18.18 10.41 -2.19
CA MET A 42 -18.92 10.47 -0.93
C MET A 42 -19.21 11.91 -0.51
N GLU A 43 -20.25 12.09 0.30
CA GLU A 43 -20.50 13.37 0.98
C GLU A 43 -19.32 13.69 1.92
N LYS A 44 -19.00 14.98 2.06
CA LYS A 44 -17.79 15.43 2.75
C LYS A 44 -17.68 14.89 4.18
N THR A 45 -18.77 14.96 4.94
CA THR A 45 -18.80 14.53 6.34
C THR A 45 -18.58 13.02 6.46
N GLU A 46 -19.18 12.23 5.58
CA GLU A 46 -18.95 10.78 5.53
C GLU A 46 -17.52 10.44 5.12
N ARG A 47 -17.00 11.07 4.05
CA ARG A 47 -15.60 10.90 3.61
C ARG A 47 -14.62 11.22 4.73
N ASP A 48 -14.78 12.36 5.39
CA ASP A 48 -13.85 12.82 6.43
C ASP A 48 -13.91 11.91 7.67
N ARG A 49 -15.10 11.35 8.00
CA ARG A 49 -15.22 10.32 9.04
C ARG A 49 -14.46 9.05 8.68
N ILE A 50 -14.59 8.55 7.44
CA ILE A 50 -13.90 7.33 6.99
C ILE A 50 -12.37 7.54 7.01
N ILE A 51 -11.89 8.69 6.53
CA ILE A 51 -10.47 9.04 6.57
C ILE A 51 -9.95 9.00 8.02
N ALA A 52 -10.65 9.66 8.95
CA ALA A 52 -10.25 9.67 10.36
C ALA A 52 -10.24 8.25 11.00
N MET A 53 -11.18 7.39 10.62
CA MET A 53 -11.18 5.99 11.06
C MET A 53 -9.95 5.22 10.55
N ILE A 54 -9.52 5.48 9.31
CA ILE A 54 -8.33 4.83 8.74
C ILE A 54 -7.06 5.36 9.41
N ASP A 55 -6.95 6.68 9.64
CA ASP A 55 -5.84 7.28 10.37
C ASP A 55 -5.72 6.67 11.79
N GLN A 56 -6.84 6.53 12.50
CA GLN A 56 -6.85 5.90 13.83
C GLN A 56 -6.43 4.43 13.78
N ALA A 57 -6.92 3.67 12.78
CA ALA A 57 -6.53 2.27 12.61
C ALA A 57 -5.02 2.15 12.32
N HIS A 58 -4.48 3.07 11.55
CA HIS A 58 -3.05 3.16 11.26
C HIS A 58 -2.24 3.40 12.54
N GLU A 59 -2.60 4.40 13.35
CA GLU A 59 -1.94 4.72 14.61
C GLU A 59 -1.93 3.52 15.58
N ILE A 60 -3.08 2.84 15.71
CA ILE A 60 -3.20 1.64 16.55
C ILE A 60 -2.27 0.53 16.05
N ALA A 61 -2.24 0.28 14.74
CA ALA A 61 -1.39 -0.75 14.17
C ALA A 61 0.10 -0.43 14.36
N TYR A 62 0.49 0.83 14.15
CA TYR A 62 1.85 1.31 14.32
C TYR A 62 2.32 1.22 15.77
N ALA A 63 1.51 1.66 16.73
CA ALA A 63 1.79 1.54 18.15
C ALA A 63 1.97 0.08 18.56
N ARG A 64 1.12 -0.82 18.09
CA ARG A 64 1.25 -2.28 18.33
C ARG A 64 2.57 -2.84 17.76
N ALA A 65 3.01 -2.37 16.60
CA ALA A 65 4.29 -2.79 16.02
C ALA A 65 5.49 -2.31 16.87
N ILE A 66 5.44 -1.09 17.40
CA ILE A 66 6.45 -0.55 18.33
C ILE A 66 6.50 -1.38 19.60
N HIS A 67 5.35 -1.64 20.23
CA HIS A 67 5.29 -2.41 21.48
C HIS A 67 5.85 -3.83 21.33
N ARG A 68 5.83 -4.39 20.12
CA ARG A 68 6.37 -5.71 19.80
C ARG A 68 7.80 -5.68 19.25
N SER A 69 8.43 -4.50 19.19
CA SER A 69 9.75 -4.30 18.56
C SER A 69 9.84 -4.89 17.14
N ASN A 70 8.74 -4.86 16.37
CA ASN A 70 8.66 -5.46 15.04
C ASN A 70 8.97 -4.43 13.95
N GLU A 71 10.25 -4.16 13.73
CA GLU A 71 10.71 -3.15 12.77
C GLU A 71 10.25 -3.41 11.32
N PRO A 72 10.27 -4.66 10.79
CA PRO A 72 9.72 -4.93 9.46
C PRO A 72 8.23 -4.59 9.33
N GLN A 73 7.43 -4.87 10.36
CA GLN A 73 6.02 -4.53 10.35
C GLN A 73 5.81 -3.00 10.43
N LYS A 74 6.62 -2.32 11.26
CA LYS A 74 6.60 -0.86 11.37
C LYS A 74 6.87 -0.17 10.03
N GLN A 75 7.85 -0.66 9.25
CA GLN A 75 8.15 -0.14 7.92
C GLN A 75 6.99 -0.35 6.93
N LYS A 76 6.41 -1.56 6.91
CA LYS A 76 5.24 -1.86 6.05
C LYS A 76 4.05 -0.94 6.36
N ILE A 77 3.80 -0.69 7.64
CA ILE A 77 2.73 0.20 8.09
C ILE A 77 2.99 1.62 7.57
N LYS A 78 4.19 2.17 7.76
CA LYS A 78 4.56 3.51 7.24
C LYS A 78 4.38 3.64 5.72
N GLN A 79 4.82 2.64 4.96
CA GLN A 79 4.66 2.66 3.50
C GLN A 79 3.18 2.66 3.09
N ALA A 80 2.33 1.93 3.83
CA ALA A 80 0.89 1.93 3.59
C ALA A 80 0.25 3.29 3.93
N ASP A 81 0.76 4.01 4.94
CA ASP A 81 0.32 5.37 5.26
C ASP A 81 0.54 6.33 4.09
N ASP A 82 1.75 6.32 3.53
CA ASP A 82 2.11 7.22 2.42
C ASP A 82 1.16 7.03 1.22
N VAL A 83 0.73 5.79 0.96
CA VAL A 83 -0.25 5.47 -0.08
C VAL A 83 -1.64 6.00 0.31
N ALA A 84 -2.09 5.71 1.53
CA ALA A 84 -3.40 6.14 2.03
C ALA A 84 -3.54 7.68 2.02
N GLN A 85 -2.53 8.40 2.51
CA GLN A 85 -2.51 9.87 2.51
C GLN A 85 -2.63 10.46 1.10
N ARG A 86 -1.96 9.87 0.10
CA ARG A 86 -2.13 10.30 -1.31
C ARG A 86 -3.55 10.09 -1.81
N MET A 87 -4.16 8.94 -1.48
CA MET A 87 -5.55 8.65 -1.84
C MET A 87 -6.51 9.65 -1.17
N PHE A 88 -6.28 9.97 0.11
CA PHE A 88 -7.11 10.91 0.87
C PHE A 88 -7.01 12.33 0.33
N MET A 89 -5.81 12.81 0.02
CA MET A 89 -5.62 14.13 -0.60
C MET A 89 -6.41 14.24 -1.91
N PHE A 90 -6.27 13.24 -2.79
CA PHE A 90 -6.99 13.21 -4.06
C PHE A 90 -8.50 13.17 -3.86
N ALA A 91 -9.00 12.29 -2.97
CA ALA A 91 -10.43 12.16 -2.68
C ALA A 91 -11.04 13.44 -2.06
N GLN A 92 -10.24 14.25 -1.35
CA GLN A 92 -10.64 15.55 -0.83
C GLN A 92 -10.55 16.68 -1.87
N GLY A 93 -10.14 16.39 -3.11
CA GLY A 93 -9.92 17.41 -4.16
C GLY A 93 -8.70 18.30 -3.89
N LYS A 94 -7.84 17.93 -2.94
CA LYS A 94 -6.58 18.61 -2.69
C LYS A 94 -5.56 18.04 -3.67
N ALA A 95 -5.13 18.82 -4.66
CA ALA A 95 -3.98 18.43 -5.47
C ALA A 95 -2.82 18.13 -4.51
N ALA A 96 -2.15 16.98 -4.68
CA ALA A 96 -0.99 16.63 -3.89
C ALA A 96 0.04 17.75 -4.03
N GLN A 97 0.15 18.61 -3.03
CA GLN A 97 1.22 19.60 -3.01
C GLN A 97 2.51 18.83 -2.76
N PRO A 98 3.49 18.90 -3.68
CA PRO A 98 4.80 18.32 -3.41
C PRO A 98 5.36 19.05 -2.18
N ARG A 99 5.80 18.27 -1.18
CA ARG A 99 6.59 18.80 -0.07
C ARG A 99 8.00 19.12 -0.55
#